data_AF-O95749-F1
#
_entry.id   AF-O95749-F1
#
_cell.length_a   1.000
_cell.length_b   1.000
_cell.length_c   1.000
_cell.angle_alpha   90.00
_cell.angle_beta   90.00
_cell.angle_gamma   90.00
#
_symmetry.space_group_name_H-M   'P 1'
#
loop_
_entity.id
_entity.type
_entity.pdbx_description
1 polymer ?
#
loop_
_entity_poly.entity_id
_entity_poly.type
_entity_poly.pdbx_seq_one_letter_code
_entity_poly.pdbx_strand_id
1 'polypeptide(L)'
;MEKTQETVQRILLEPYKYLLQLPGKQVRTKLSQAFNHWLKVPEDKLQIIIEVTEMLHNASLLIDDIEDNSKLRRGFPVAHSIYGIPSVINSANYVYFLGLEKVLTLDHPDAVKLFTRQLLELHQGQGLDIYWRDNYTCPTEEEYKAMVLQKTGGLFGLAVGLMQLFSDYKEDLKPLLNTLGLFFQIRDDYANLHSKEYSENKSFCEDLTEGKFSFPTIHAIWSRPESTQVQNILRQRTENIDIKKYCVHYLEDVGSFEYTRNTLKELEAKAYKQIDARGGNPELVALVKHLSKMFKEENE
;
A
#
# COMPACT_ATOMS: atom_id res chain seq x y z
N MET A 1 -5.46 37.59 -13.54
CA MET A 1 -4.41 36.58 -13.28
C MET A 1 -4.96 35.36 -12.55
N GLU A 2 -5.71 35.53 -11.47
CA GLU A 2 -6.29 34.40 -10.69
C GLU A 2 -7.07 33.39 -11.53
N LYS A 3 -8.01 33.83 -12.39
CA LYS A 3 -8.77 32.92 -13.27
C LYS A 3 -7.90 32.06 -14.20
N THR A 4 -6.74 32.57 -14.63
CA THR A 4 -5.78 31.82 -15.45
C THR A 4 -5.07 30.76 -14.61
N GLN A 5 -4.68 31.11 -13.38
CA GLN A 5 -4.03 30.20 -12.44
C GLN A 5 -4.96 29.07 -11.99
N GLU A 6 -6.23 29.37 -11.72
CA GLU A 6 -7.25 28.35 -11.40
C GLU A 6 -7.46 27.35 -12.55
N THR A 7 -7.40 27.83 -13.80
CA THR A 7 -7.52 26.97 -14.98
C THR A 7 -6.33 26.04 -15.11
N VAL A 8 -5.11 26.55 -14.87
CA VAL A 8 -3.90 25.72 -14.86
C VAL A 8 -3.97 24.68 -13.74
N GLN A 9 -4.32 25.07 -12.51
CA GLN A 9 -4.45 24.14 -11.40
C GLN A 9 -5.50 23.06 -11.65
N ARG A 10 -6.61 23.40 -12.33
CA ARG A 10 -7.61 22.42 -12.77
C ARG A 10 -7.03 21.41 -13.75
N ILE A 11 -6.28 21.86 -14.77
CA ILE A 11 -5.65 20.98 -15.76
C ILE A 11 -4.63 20.05 -15.10
N LEU A 12 -3.76 20.60 -14.24
CA LEU A 12 -2.70 19.84 -13.59
C LEU A 12 -3.23 18.79 -12.59
N LEU A 13 -4.37 19.04 -11.96
CA LEU A 13 -4.98 18.13 -10.98
C LEU A 13 -6.08 17.23 -11.56
N GLU A 14 -6.37 17.30 -12.85
CA GLU A 14 -7.46 16.52 -13.44
C GLU A 14 -7.28 15.00 -13.25
N PRO A 15 -6.10 14.39 -13.53
CA PRO A 15 -5.87 12.97 -13.25
C PRO A 15 -5.99 12.60 -11.77
N TYR A 16 -5.52 13.48 -10.88
CA TYR A 16 -5.64 13.28 -9.44
C TYR A 16 -7.09 13.34 -8.95
N LYS A 17 -7.87 14.31 -9.43
CA LYS A 17 -9.30 14.43 -9.13
C LYS A 17 -10.11 13.26 -9.69
N TYR A 18 -9.73 12.74 -10.85
CA TYR A 18 -10.32 11.52 -11.41
C TYR A 18 -10.17 10.35 -10.42
N LEU A 19 -8.96 10.10 -9.91
CA LEU A 19 -8.73 9.03 -8.93
C LEU A 19 -9.53 9.24 -7.63
N LEU A 20 -9.67 10.50 -7.17
CA LEU A 20 -10.45 10.82 -5.97
C LEU A 20 -11.96 10.59 -6.11
N GLN A 21 -12.51 10.63 -7.33
CA GLN A 21 -13.92 10.31 -7.58
C GLN A 21 -14.21 8.82 -7.36
N LEU A 22 -13.18 7.97 -7.38
CA LEU A 22 -13.32 6.53 -7.22
C LEU A 22 -13.43 6.16 -5.74
N PRO A 23 -14.45 5.41 -5.32
CA PRO A 23 -14.67 5.06 -3.91
C PRO A 23 -13.47 4.28 -3.33
N GLY A 24 -12.82 4.85 -2.33
CA GLY A 24 -11.71 4.21 -1.59
C GLY A 24 -12.14 3.77 -0.18
N LYS A 25 -11.42 2.82 0.41
CA LYS A 25 -11.71 2.29 1.76
C LYS A 25 -11.32 3.25 2.92
N GLN A 26 -10.64 4.36 2.61
CA GLN A 26 -10.13 5.38 3.55
C GLN A 26 -9.41 4.78 4.76
N VAL A 27 -8.65 3.72 4.53
CA VAL A 27 -7.94 2.95 5.57
C VAL A 27 -6.97 3.84 6.34
N ARG A 28 -6.23 4.72 5.64
CA ARG A 28 -5.21 5.58 6.24
C ARG A 28 -5.84 6.63 7.15
N THR A 29 -6.92 7.29 6.74
CA THR A 29 -7.73 8.14 7.63
C THR A 29 -8.18 7.40 8.90
N LYS A 30 -8.78 6.21 8.75
CA LYS A 30 -9.23 5.39 9.90
C LYS A 30 -8.07 4.98 10.80
N LEU A 31 -6.91 4.69 10.22
CA LEU A 31 -5.70 4.37 10.96
C LEU A 31 -5.20 5.60 11.75
N SER A 32 -5.11 6.77 11.13
CA SER A 32 -4.75 8.02 11.82
C SER A 32 -5.72 8.32 12.98
N GLN A 33 -7.03 8.15 12.77
CA GLN A 33 -8.03 8.30 13.84
C GLN A 33 -7.80 7.29 14.97
N ALA A 34 -7.61 6.01 14.64
CA ALA A 34 -7.34 4.98 15.63
C ALA A 34 -6.06 5.25 16.43
N PHE A 35 -4.96 5.69 15.80
CA PHE A 35 -3.74 6.08 16.52
C PHE A 35 -3.92 7.34 17.36
N ASN A 36 -4.87 8.23 16.99
CA ASN A 36 -5.18 9.42 17.77
C ASN A 36 -5.77 9.09 19.14
N HIS A 37 -6.28 7.88 19.35
CA HIS A 37 -6.65 7.35 20.67
C HIS A 37 -5.53 7.49 21.70
N TRP A 38 -4.29 7.17 21.29
CA TRP A 38 -3.09 7.34 22.12
C TRP A 38 -2.50 8.74 22.01
N LEU A 39 -2.40 9.25 20.77
CA LEU A 39 -1.60 10.44 20.50
C LEU A 39 -2.30 11.76 20.85
N LYS A 40 -3.64 11.81 20.87
CA LYS A 40 -4.44 12.98 21.28
C LYS A 40 -3.97 14.30 20.62
N VAL A 41 -3.67 14.23 19.33
CA VAL A 41 -3.20 15.36 18.52
C VAL A 41 -4.33 16.41 18.40
N PRO A 42 -4.02 17.72 18.50
CA PRO A 42 -4.98 18.78 18.23
C PRO A 42 -5.65 18.62 16.86
N GLU A 43 -6.95 18.86 16.80
CA GLU A 43 -7.78 18.56 15.62
C GLU A 43 -7.32 19.31 14.36
N ASP A 44 -6.89 20.56 14.49
CA ASP A 44 -6.33 21.37 13.40
C ASP A 44 -5.08 20.73 12.79
N LYS A 45 -4.19 20.17 13.63
CA LYS A 45 -2.98 19.47 13.19
C LYS A 45 -3.30 18.11 12.61
N LEU A 46 -4.20 17.35 13.25
CA LEU A 46 -4.61 16.03 12.78
C LEU A 46 -5.24 16.10 11.38
N GLN A 47 -6.09 17.08 11.13
CA GLN A 47 -6.74 17.28 9.83
C GLN A 47 -5.71 17.54 8.72
N ILE A 48 -4.70 18.38 8.98
CA ILE A 48 -3.60 18.63 8.04
C ILE A 48 -2.82 17.33 7.78
N ILE A 49 -2.52 16.54 8.81
CA ILE A 49 -1.77 15.27 8.67
C ILE A 49 -2.56 14.25 7.84
N ILE A 50 -3.87 14.14 8.05
CA ILE A 50 -4.75 13.26 7.27
C ILE A 50 -4.75 13.70 5.81
N GLU A 51 -4.90 14.99 5.53
CA GLU A 51 -4.88 15.53 4.16
C GLU A 51 -3.57 15.24 3.44
N VAL A 52 -2.42 15.50 4.09
CA VAL A 52 -1.09 15.18 3.55
C VAL A 52 -0.99 13.69 3.24
N THR A 53 -1.40 12.83 4.18
CA THR A 53 -1.29 11.37 4.03
C THR A 53 -2.13 10.86 2.85
N GLU A 54 -3.36 11.35 2.71
CA GLU A 54 -4.25 10.97 1.61
C GLU A 54 -3.77 11.55 0.26
N MET A 55 -3.22 12.78 0.25
CA MET A 55 -2.62 13.35 -0.97
C MET A 55 -1.47 12.50 -1.48
N LEU A 56 -0.52 12.17 -0.60
CA LEU A 56 0.62 11.33 -0.95
C LEU A 56 0.20 9.92 -1.32
N HIS A 57 -0.78 9.35 -0.62
CA HIS A 57 -1.31 8.03 -0.95
C HIS A 57 -1.89 7.99 -2.37
N ASN A 58 -2.79 8.91 -2.70
CA ASN A 58 -3.44 8.89 -4.01
C ASN A 58 -2.44 9.27 -5.12
N ALA A 59 -1.50 10.18 -4.85
CA ALA A 59 -0.40 10.46 -5.78
C ALA A 59 0.50 9.23 -6.01
N SER A 60 0.80 8.45 -4.97
CA SER A 60 1.59 7.23 -5.12
C SER A 60 0.86 6.17 -5.92
N LEU A 61 -0.47 6.05 -5.77
CA LEU A 61 -1.25 5.12 -6.60
C LEU A 61 -1.22 5.48 -8.09
N LEU A 62 -1.22 6.77 -8.43
CA LEU A 62 -1.09 7.20 -9.83
C LEU A 62 0.25 6.77 -10.44
N ILE A 63 1.33 6.86 -9.67
CA ILE A 63 2.68 6.45 -10.09
C ILE A 63 2.80 4.93 -10.13
N ASP A 64 2.37 4.24 -9.08
CA ASP A 64 2.40 2.78 -8.93
C ASP A 64 1.67 2.09 -10.10
N ASP A 65 0.45 2.55 -10.45
CA ASP A 65 -0.29 2.01 -11.60
C ASP A 65 0.46 2.14 -12.93
N ILE A 66 1.28 3.19 -13.11
CA ILE A 66 2.12 3.36 -14.30
C ILE A 66 3.34 2.43 -14.22
N GLU A 67 4.00 2.39 -13.07
CA GLU A 67 5.20 1.56 -12.83
C GLU A 67 4.90 0.07 -12.96
N ASP A 68 3.67 -0.35 -12.62
CA ASP A 68 3.17 -1.72 -12.68
C ASP A 68 2.43 -2.05 -13.98
N ASN A 69 2.11 -1.05 -14.82
CA ASN A 69 1.31 -1.24 -16.05
C ASN A 69 -0.09 -1.84 -15.77
N SER A 70 -0.66 -1.51 -14.60
CA SER A 70 -1.99 -1.94 -14.17
C SER A 70 -3.08 -1.42 -15.11
N LYS A 71 -4.23 -2.11 -15.17
CA LYS A 71 -5.34 -1.74 -16.08
C LYS A 71 -6.49 -1.08 -15.37
N LEU A 72 -6.79 -1.53 -14.16
CA LEU A 72 -7.92 -1.05 -13.37
C LEU A 72 -7.47 -0.65 -11.97
N ARG A 73 -8.09 0.39 -11.44
CA ARG A 73 -8.01 0.77 -10.03
C ARG A 73 -9.40 1.06 -9.48
N ARG A 74 -9.75 0.39 -8.37
CA ARG A 74 -11.07 0.50 -7.71
C ARG A 74 -12.24 0.18 -8.65
N GLY A 75 -12.02 -0.66 -9.65
CA GLY A 75 -13.01 -1.08 -10.66
C GLY A 75 -13.10 -0.18 -11.89
N PHE A 76 -12.28 0.87 -11.98
CA PHE A 76 -12.29 1.85 -13.08
C PHE A 76 -10.95 1.86 -13.82
N PRO A 77 -10.90 2.33 -15.09
CA PRO A 77 -9.65 2.49 -15.80
C PRO A 77 -8.64 3.32 -15.00
N VAL A 78 -7.37 2.91 -15.01
CA VAL A 78 -6.29 3.69 -14.42
C VAL A 78 -6.20 5.08 -15.07
N ALA A 79 -5.82 6.11 -14.31
CA ALA A 79 -5.81 7.49 -14.81
C ALA A 79 -4.93 7.66 -16.07
N HIS A 80 -3.82 6.94 -16.15
CA HIS A 80 -2.86 7.05 -17.26
C HIS A 80 -3.40 6.46 -18.57
N SER A 81 -4.40 5.56 -18.53
CA SER A 81 -5.07 5.08 -19.74
C SER A 81 -6.06 6.09 -20.31
N ILE A 82 -6.46 7.10 -19.53
CA ILE A 82 -7.37 8.18 -19.96
C ILE A 82 -6.58 9.43 -20.36
N TYR A 83 -5.67 9.88 -19.48
CA TYR A 83 -4.97 11.17 -19.62
C TYR A 83 -3.56 11.05 -20.23
N GLY A 84 -3.09 9.82 -20.45
CA GLY A 84 -1.75 9.51 -20.92
C GLY A 84 -0.69 9.55 -19.81
N ILE A 85 0.30 8.67 -19.93
CA ILE A 85 1.41 8.52 -18.96
C ILE A 85 2.10 9.87 -18.63
N PRO A 86 2.50 10.73 -19.60
CA PRO A 86 3.25 11.95 -19.28
C PRO A 86 2.47 12.91 -18.37
N SER A 87 1.16 13.08 -18.63
CA SER A 87 0.28 13.95 -17.85
C SER A 87 0.11 13.44 -16.42
N VAL A 88 -0.06 12.13 -16.25
CA VAL A 88 -0.30 11.52 -14.94
C VAL A 88 0.96 11.52 -14.07
N ILE A 89 2.14 11.24 -14.63
CA ILE A 89 3.42 11.37 -13.90
C ILE A 89 3.58 12.81 -13.38
N ASN A 90 3.37 13.80 -14.25
CA ASN A 90 3.51 15.19 -13.86
C ASN A 90 2.47 15.60 -12.81
N SER A 91 1.22 15.16 -12.96
CA SER A 91 0.14 15.43 -12.00
C SER A 91 0.45 14.83 -10.62
N ALA A 92 0.87 13.57 -10.57
CA ALA A 92 1.22 12.89 -9.32
C ALA A 92 2.41 13.54 -8.61
N ASN A 93 3.49 13.84 -9.35
CA ASN A 93 4.65 14.54 -8.79
C ASN A 93 4.29 15.94 -8.31
N TYR A 94 3.42 16.66 -9.02
CA TYR A 94 2.91 17.95 -8.57
C TYR A 94 2.17 17.82 -7.22
N VAL A 95 1.34 16.79 -7.05
CA VAL A 95 0.64 16.53 -5.78
C VAL A 95 1.62 16.16 -4.66
N TYR A 96 2.73 15.46 -4.92
CA TYR A 96 3.77 15.25 -3.90
C TYR A 96 4.30 16.57 -3.34
N PHE A 97 4.56 17.57 -4.20
CA PHE A 97 5.03 18.88 -3.76
C PHE A 97 3.94 19.74 -3.12
N LEU A 98 2.68 19.62 -3.54
CA LEU A 98 1.55 20.19 -2.80
C LEU A 98 1.42 19.55 -1.40
N GLY A 99 1.72 18.25 -1.28
CA GLY A 99 1.79 17.57 0.00
C GLY A 99 2.90 18.14 0.90
N LEU A 100 4.08 18.41 0.34
CA LEU A 100 5.17 19.10 1.06
C LEU A 100 4.77 20.52 1.48
N GLU A 101 4.16 21.29 0.58
CA GLU A 101 3.63 22.63 0.89
C GLU A 101 2.63 22.58 2.05
N LYS A 102 1.72 21.60 2.03
CA LYS A 102 0.76 21.37 3.11
C LYS A 102 1.45 20.99 4.42
N VAL A 103 2.51 20.18 4.39
CA VAL A 103 3.30 19.84 5.60
C VAL A 103 3.93 21.08 6.24
N LEU A 104 4.38 22.06 5.46
CA LEU A 104 4.93 23.31 6.01
C LEU A 104 3.92 24.07 6.89
N THR A 105 2.63 23.94 6.61
CA THR A 105 1.56 24.57 7.41
C THR A 105 1.38 23.99 8.81
N LEU A 106 1.98 22.82 9.09
CA LEU A 106 2.01 22.26 10.45
C LEU A 106 2.83 23.12 11.41
N ASP A 107 3.73 23.96 10.89
CA ASP A 107 4.58 24.88 11.66
C ASP A 107 5.39 24.17 12.77
N HIS A 108 6.03 23.06 12.40
CA HIS A 108 6.92 22.31 13.29
C HIS A 108 8.27 22.07 12.62
N PRO A 109 9.40 22.36 13.29
CA PRO A 109 10.74 22.36 12.68
C PRO A 109 11.18 20.99 12.13
N ASP A 110 10.67 19.91 12.71
CA ASP A 110 11.00 18.54 12.26
C ASP A 110 9.99 17.92 11.29
N ALA A 111 8.88 18.59 10.97
CA ALA A 111 7.85 18.04 10.08
C ALA A 111 8.41 17.75 8.68
N VAL A 112 9.17 18.69 8.12
CA VAL A 112 9.81 18.52 6.80
C VAL A 112 10.89 17.43 6.84
N LYS A 113 11.70 17.37 7.90
CA LYS A 113 12.73 16.32 8.05
C LYS A 113 12.09 14.93 8.07
N LEU A 114 10.99 14.79 8.80
CA LEU A 114 10.23 13.55 8.88
C LEU A 114 9.60 13.20 7.54
N PHE A 115 8.97 14.16 6.86
CA PHE A 115 8.45 13.99 5.51
C PHE A 115 9.52 13.49 4.54
N THR A 116 10.67 14.17 4.46
CA THR A 116 11.77 13.79 3.57
C THR A 116 12.28 12.38 3.87
N ARG A 117 12.51 12.04 5.14
CA ARG A 117 12.97 10.69 5.52
C ARG A 117 11.98 9.61 5.09
N GLN A 118 10.68 9.81 5.34
CA GLN A 118 9.67 8.80 5.04
C GLN A 118 9.43 8.62 3.54
N LEU A 119 9.52 9.70 2.74
CA LEU A 119 9.45 9.59 1.29
C LEU A 119 10.68 8.89 0.71
N LEU A 120 11.88 9.12 1.26
CA LEU A 120 13.08 8.36 0.87
C LEU A 120 12.93 6.87 1.19
N GLU A 121 12.43 6.52 2.38
CA GLU A 121 12.13 5.12 2.74
C GLU A 121 11.11 4.51 1.77
N LEU A 122 10.01 5.21 1.47
CA LEU A 122 9.00 4.74 0.52
C LEU A 122 9.59 4.43 -0.87
N HIS A 123 10.41 5.33 -1.41
CA HIS A 123 11.03 5.14 -2.72
C HIS A 123 12.12 4.04 -2.72
N GLN A 124 12.81 3.83 -1.60
CA GLN A 124 13.73 2.68 -1.46
C GLN A 124 12.95 1.36 -1.53
N GLY A 125 11.82 1.27 -0.83
CA GLY A 125 10.94 0.10 -0.88
C GLY A 125 10.40 -0.14 -2.30
N GLN A 126 9.83 0.89 -2.93
CA GLN A 126 9.32 0.80 -4.31
C GLN A 126 10.42 0.41 -5.30
N GLY A 127 11.61 1.00 -5.17
CA GLY A 127 12.75 0.71 -6.04
C GLY A 127 13.22 -0.75 -5.95
N LEU A 128 13.20 -1.35 -4.76
CA LEU A 128 13.53 -2.78 -4.59
C LEU A 128 12.46 -3.69 -5.21
N ASP A 129 11.18 -3.37 -5.02
CA ASP A 129 10.05 -4.11 -5.60
C ASP A 129 10.17 -4.15 -7.15
N ILE A 130 10.39 -2.99 -7.77
CA ILE A 130 10.61 -2.86 -9.22
C ILE A 130 11.90 -3.56 -9.66
N TYR A 131 13.00 -3.38 -8.94
CA TYR A 131 14.29 -4.01 -9.27
C TYR A 131 14.17 -5.54 -9.33
N TRP A 132 13.60 -6.16 -8.30
CA TRP A 132 13.41 -7.61 -8.29
C TRP A 132 12.56 -8.06 -9.47
N ARG A 133 11.42 -7.39 -9.67
CA ARG A 133 10.45 -7.65 -10.74
C ARG A 133 11.08 -7.58 -12.14
N ASP A 134 11.86 -6.54 -12.44
CA ASP A 134 12.39 -6.28 -13.79
C ASP A 134 13.76 -6.91 -14.05
N ASN A 135 14.51 -7.27 -13.01
CA ASN A 135 15.73 -8.07 -13.10
C ASN A 135 15.50 -9.58 -12.90
N TYR A 136 14.25 -10.01 -12.70
CA TYR A 136 13.82 -11.40 -12.53
C TYR A 136 14.52 -12.13 -11.37
N THR A 137 14.81 -11.40 -10.29
CA THR A 137 15.46 -11.94 -9.09
C THR A 137 14.43 -12.03 -7.98
N CYS A 138 13.94 -13.24 -7.70
CA CYS A 138 13.00 -13.46 -6.59
C CYS A 138 13.70 -13.17 -5.25
N PRO A 139 13.17 -12.26 -4.41
CA PRO A 139 13.71 -12.03 -3.08
C PRO A 139 13.44 -13.22 -2.16
N THR A 140 14.21 -13.32 -1.09
CA THR A 140 13.84 -14.13 0.08
C THR A 140 12.64 -13.51 0.80
N GLU A 141 11.94 -14.30 1.62
CA GLU A 141 10.82 -13.78 2.43
C GLU A 141 11.25 -12.62 3.36
N GLU A 142 12.45 -12.70 3.94
CA GLU A 142 12.96 -11.64 4.83
C GLU A 142 13.32 -10.35 4.08
N GLU A 143 13.87 -10.46 2.87
CA GLU A 143 14.10 -9.29 2.00
C GLU A 143 12.77 -8.65 1.60
N TYR A 144 11.77 -9.46 1.19
CA TYR A 144 10.43 -8.97 0.89
C TYR A 144 9.84 -8.23 2.09
N LYS A 145 9.88 -8.83 3.30
CA LYS A 145 9.38 -8.18 4.52
C LYS A 145 10.09 -6.85 4.76
N ALA A 146 11.41 -6.80 4.64
CA ALA A 146 12.18 -5.56 4.83
C ALA A 146 11.78 -4.47 3.81
N MET A 147 11.59 -4.83 2.54
CA MET A 147 11.11 -3.92 1.49
C MET A 147 9.71 -3.40 1.81
N VAL A 148 8.79 -4.26 2.24
CA VAL A 148 7.41 -3.86 2.60
C VAL A 148 7.39 -2.88 3.77
N LEU A 149 8.27 -3.06 4.76
CA LEU A 149 8.43 -2.12 5.87
C LEU A 149 8.85 -0.73 5.39
N GLN A 150 9.54 -0.64 4.25
CA GLN A 150 9.89 0.63 3.62
C GLN A 150 8.73 1.17 2.75
N LYS A 151 8.24 0.37 1.78
CA LYS A 151 7.18 0.76 0.82
C LYS A 151 5.87 1.16 1.51
N THR A 152 5.31 0.26 2.31
CA THR A 152 4.01 0.46 2.96
C THR A 152 4.17 1.10 4.34
N GLY A 153 5.22 0.71 5.06
CA GLY A 153 5.53 1.28 6.37
C GLY A 153 5.96 2.75 6.32
N GLY A 154 6.56 3.22 5.22
CA GLY A 154 6.97 4.62 5.06
C GLY A 154 5.79 5.60 5.17
N LEU A 155 4.67 5.32 4.50
CA LEU A 155 3.51 6.22 4.52
C LEU A 155 2.73 6.16 5.85
N PHE A 156 2.64 4.98 6.49
CA PHE A 156 2.09 4.87 7.85
C PHE A 156 3.00 5.57 8.87
N GLY A 157 4.30 5.41 8.73
CA GLY A 157 5.31 6.08 9.55
C GLY A 157 5.34 7.59 9.35
N LEU A 158 4.94 8.09 8.17
CA LEU A 158 4.74 9.52 7.94
C LEU A 158 3.55 10.04 8.74
N ALA A 159 2.38 9.42 8.58
CA ALA A 159 1.16 9.86 9.27
C ALA A 159 1.35 9.85 10.80
N VAL A 160 1.73 8.71 11.36
CA VAL A 160 1.91 8.56 12.81
C VAL A 160 3.12 9.33 13.31
N GLY A 161 4.19 9.42 12.53
CA GLY A 161 5.37 10.22 12.88
C GLY A 161 5.05 11.71 12.98
N LEU A 162 4.29 12.28 12.03
CA LEU A 162 3.81 13.66 12.13
C LEU A 162 2.90 13.86 13.34
N MET A 163 2.02 12.89 13.64
CA MET A 163 1.16 12.96 14.83
C MET A 163 1.98 12.99 16.13
N GLN A 164 3.05 12.20 16.23
CA GLN A 164 3.93 12.19 17.41
C GLN A 164 4.66 13.52 17.68
N LEU A 165 4.84 14.36 16.66
CA LEU A 165 5.42 15.70 16.83
C LEU A 165 4.52 16.62 17.68
N PHE A 166 3.21 16.38 17.68
CA PHE A 166 2.20 17.18 18.38
C PHE A 166 1.56 16.43 19.55
N SER A 167 2.21 15.37 20.03
CA SER A 167 1.71 14.50 21.08
C SER A 167 2.68 14.39 22.25
N ASP A 168 2.15 14.33 23.47
CA ASP A 168 2.91 14.00 24.68
C ASP A 168 3.18 12.49 24.83
N TYR A 169 2.52 11.65 24.02
CA TYR A 169 2.72 10.21 24.03
C TYR A 169 4.02 9.84 23.29
N LYS A 170 5.06 9.46 24.06
CA LYS A 170 6.42 9.19 23.55
C LYS A 170 6.78 7.72 23.41
N GLU A 171 5.88 6.80 23.72
CA GLU A 171 6.14 5.36 23.54
C GLU A 171 6.39 5.02 22.06
N ASP A 172 7.25 4.04 21.82
CA ASP A 172 7.61 3.62 20.47
C ASP A 172 6.44 2.86 19.80
N LEU A 173 5.91 3.43 18.71
CA LEU A 173 4.84 2.85 17.90
C LEU A 173 5.39 2.09 16.68
N LYS A 174 6.68 2.18 16.36
CA LYS A 174 7.28 1.58 15.17
C LYS A 174 7.09 0.07 15.08
N PRO A 175 7.23 -0.74 16.16
CA PRO A 175 6.99 -2.19 16.08
C PRO A 175 5.55 -2.57 15.71
N LEU A 176 4.58 -1.76 16.12
CA LEU A 176 3.17 -1.95 15.76
C LEU A 176 2.93 -1.52 14.31
N LEU A 177 3.45 -0.36 13.91
CA LEU A 177 3.39 0.11 12.51
C LEU A 177 4.01 -0.88 11.54
N ASN A 178 5.13 -1.50 11.90
CA ASN A 178 5.77 -2.54 11.10
C ASN A 178 4.88 -3.77 10.92
N THR A 179 4.26 -4.23 12.01
CA THR A 179 3.33 -5.38 11.96
C THR A 179 2.11 -5.06 11.10
N LEU A 180 1.54 -3.86 11.24
CA LEU A 180 0.43 -3.40 10.40
C LEU A 180 0.86 -3.28 8.93
N GLY A 181 2.01 -2.67 8.63
CA GLY A 181 2.52 -2.53 7.27
C GLY A 181 2.66 -3.87 6.55
N LEU A 182 3.26 -4.86 7.20
CA LEU A 182 3.35 -6.23 6.69
C LEU A 182 1.96 -6.86 6.51
N PHE A 183 1.09 -6.74 7.51
CA PHE A 183 -0.27 -7.26 7.46
C PHE A 183 -1.06 -6.69 6.27
N PHE A 184 -0.97 -5.38 6.04
CA PHE A 184 -1.67 -4.72 4.94
C PHE A 184 -1.16 -5.16 3.58
N GLN A 185 0.16 -5.25 3.38
CA GLN A 185 0.72 -5.64 2.08
C GLN A 185 0.49 -7.11 1.78
N ILE A 186 0.75 -8.02 2.73
CA ILE A 186 0.55 -9.46 2.53
C ILE A 186 -0.93 -9.77 2.28
N ARG A 187 -1.84 -9.02 2.93
CA ARG A 187 -3.29 -9.11 2.67
C ARG A 187 -3.63 -8.63 1.26
N ASP A 188 -2.99 -7.56 0.77
CA ASP A 188 -3.20 -7.04 -0.58
C ASP A 188 -2.72 -8.05 -1.64
N ASP A 189 -1.52 -8.60 -1.45
CA ASP A 189 -0.92 -9.65 -2.28
C ASP A 189 -1.80 -10.91 -2.30
N TYR A 190 -2.34 -11.34 -1.15
CA TYR A 190 -3.29 -12.45 -1.08
C TYR A 190 -4.57 -12.14 -1.87
N ALA A 191 -5.15 -10.96 -1.66
CA ALA A 191 -6.39 -10.56 -2.29
C ALA A 191 -6.26 -10.48 -3.81
N ASN A 192 -5.13 -9.99 -4.33
CA ASN A 192 -4.88 -9.87 -5.77
C ASN A 192 -5.02 -11.22 -6.50
N LEU A 193 -4.53 -12.29 -5.87
CA LEU A 193 -4.48 -13.63 -6.48
C LEU A 193 -5.64 -14.55 -6.08
N HIS A 194 -6.31 -14.29 -4.95
CA HIS A 194 -7.32 -15.21 -4.40
C HIS A 194 -8.75 -14.64 -4.37
N SER A 195 -8.93 -13.31 -4.30
CA SER A 195 -10.24 -12.70 -4.05
C SER A 195 -11.00 -12.36 -5.34
N LYS A 196 -12.22 -12.89 -5.45
CA LYS A 196 -13.15 -12.51 -6.54
C LYS A 196 -13.54 -11.03 -6.49
N GLU A 197 -13.87 -10.48 -5.32
CA GLU A 197 -14.16 -9.03 -5.15
C GLU A 197 -12.97 -8.18 -5.61
N TYR A 198 -11.75 -8.63 -5.33
CA TYR A 198 -10.55 -7.90 -5.74
C TYR A 198 -10.35 -7.97 -7.26
N SER A 199 -10.69 -9.08 -7.91
CA SER A 199 -10.72 -9.20 -9.37
C SER A 199 -11.80 -8.36 -10.08
N GLU A 200 -12.74 -7.77 -9.32
CA GLU A 200 -13.68 -6.77 -9.83
C GLU A 200 -13.12 -5.35 -9.63
N ASN A 201 -12.32 -5.13 -8.59
CA ASN A 201 -11.69 -3.84 -8.29
C ASN A 201 -10.37 -3.60 -9.04
N LYS A 202 -9.67 -4.68 -9.38
CA LYS A 202 -8.49 -4.75 -10.24
C LYS A 202 -8.76 -5.74 -11.37
N SER A 203 -7.82 -5.92 -12.31
CA SER A 203 -7.92 -7.01 -13.27
C SER A 203 -7.63 -8.39 -12.61
N PHE A 204 -8.14 -9.48 -13.18
CA PHE A 204 -7.94 -10.83 -12.64
C PHE A 204 -6.44 -11.17 -12.50
N CYS A 205 -5.98 -11.44 -11.28
CA CYS A 205 -4.57 -11.75 -10.94
C CYS A 205 -3.59 -10.78 -11.59
N GLU A 206 -3.79 -9.48 -11.38
CA GLU A 206 -2.98 -8.42 -11.97
C GLU A 206 -1.50 -8.56 -11.61
N ASP A 207 -1.17 -8.96 -10.37
CA ASP A 207 0.21 -9.19 -9.92
C ASP A 207 0.98 -10.16 -10.85
N LEU A 208 0.28 -11.13 -11.48
CA LEU A 208 0.89 -12.05 -12.45
C LEU A 208 1.19 -11.39 -13.81
N THR A 209 0.37 -10.42 -14.23
CA THR A 209 0.62 -9.59 -15.42
C THR A 209 1.73 -8.59 -15.18
N GLU A 210 1.72 -7.94 -14.02
CA GLU A 210 2.83 -7.09 -13.55
C GLU A 210 4.11 -7.92 -13.40
N GLY A 211 3.95 -9.22 -13.14
CA GLY A 211 4.97 -10.21 -12.85
C GLY A 211 5.80 -9.87 -11.61
N LYS A 212 5.10 -9.31 -10.63
CA LYS A 212 5.57 -8.96 -9.30
C LYS A 212 5.83 -10.20 -8.46
N PHE A 213 6.88 -10.15 -7.64
CA PHE A 213 7.13 -11.17 -6.62
C PHE A 213 6.33 -10.85 -5.36
N SER A 214 5.03 -11.19 -5.38
CA SER A 214 4.12 -11.07 -4.24
C SER A 214 4.31 -12.21 -3.23
N PHE A 215 3.86 -12.04 -1.99
CA PHE A 215 4.08 -13.00 -0.90
C PHE A 215 3.73 -14.46 -1.26
N PRO A 216 2.56 -14.79 -1.87
CA PRO A 216 2.24 -16.17 -2.25
C PRO A 216 3.16 -16.73 -3.35
N THR A 217 3.61 -15.89 -4.28
CA THR A 217 4.49 -16.32 -5.38
C THR A 217 5.92 -16.56 -4.89
N ILE A 218 6.43 -15.72 -3.98
CA ILE A 218 7.72 -15.93 -3.30
C ILE A 218 7.71 -17.28 -2.59
N HIS A 219 6.69 -17.58 -1.79
CA HIS A 219 6.58 -18.88 -1.11
C HIS A 219 6.60 -20.05 -2.11
N ALA A 220 5.83 -19.98 -3.20
CA ALA A 220 5.79 -21.07 -4.19
C ALA A 220 7.16 -21.32 -4.84
N ILE A 221 7.90 -20.24 -5.15
CA ILE A 221 9.23 -20.31 -5.76
C ILE A 221 10.23 -20.97 -4.81
N TRP A 222 10.25 -20.58 -3.54
CA TRP A 222 11.22 -21.08 -2.56
C TRP A 222 10.87 -22.46 -1.99
N SER A 223 9.58 -22.80 -1.88
CA SER A 223 9.13 -24.11 -1.39
C SER A 223 9.27 -25.24 -2.41
N ARG A 224 9.40 -24.90 -3.70
CA ARG A 224 9.52 -25.83 -4.83
C ARG A 224 10.70 -25.47 -5.74
N PRO A 225 11.95 -25.48 -5.26
CA PRO A 225 13.12 -25.07 -6.04
C PRO A 225 13.38 -25.95 -7.28
N GLU A 226 12.80 -27.15 -7.34
CA GLU A 226 12.80 -28.02 -8.51
C GLU A 226 11.95 -27.50 -9.68
N SER A 227 11.04 -26.55 -9.43
CA SER A 227 10.14 -25.96 -10.42
C SER A 227 10.49 -24.49 -10.67
N THR A 228 10.50 -24.10 -11.94
CA THR A 228 10.65 -22.69 -12.36
C THR A 228 9.38 -22.13 -12.99
N GLN A 229 8.24 -22.81 -12.78
CA GLN A 229 6.98 -22.49 -13.47
C GLN A 229 6.48 -21.09 -13.12
N VAL A 230 6.46 -20.74 -11.83
CA VAL A 230 5.99 -19.42 -11.37
C VAL A 230 6.89 -18.31 -11.93
N GLN A 231 8.21 -18.43 -11.82
CA GLN A 231 9.14 -17.41 -12.36
C GLN A 231 8.95 -17.22 -13.88
N ASN A 232 8.77 -18.31 -14.63
CA ASN A 232 8.56 -18.23 -16.07
C ASN A 232 7.24 -17.56 -16.43
N ILE A 233 6.16 -17.80 -15.67
CA ILE A 233 4.87 -17.12 -15.88
C ILE A 233 4.99 -15.63 -15.56
N LEU A 234 5.60 -15.25 -14.43
CA LEU A 234 5.80 -13.84 -14.06
C LEU A 234 6.62 -13.09 -15.12
N ARG A 235 7.63 -13.75 -15.70
CA ARG A 235 8.46 -13.18 -16.77
C ARG A 235 7.69 -12.94 -18.07
N GLN A 236 6.63 -13.69 -18.34
CA GLN A 236 5.82 -13.49 -19.54
C GLN A 236 4.99 -12.21 -19.52
N ARG A 237 4.77 -11.60 -18.34
CA ARG A 237 3.88 -10.44 -18.15
C ARG A 237 2.52 -10.64 -18.86
N THR A 238 2.00 -11.87 -18.76
CA THR A 238 0.91 -12.34 -19.62
C THR A 238 -0.43 -11.77 -19.20
N GLU A 239 -1.27 -11.41 -20.16
CA GLU A 239 -2.69 -11.10 -19.94
C GLU A 239 -3.59 -12.33 -20.14
N ASN A 240 -3.03 -13.49 -20.52
CA ASN A 240 -3.80 -14.71 -20.79
C ASN A 240 -4.41 -15.28 -19.49
N ILE A 241 -5.74 -15.34 -19.44
CA ILE A 241 -6.51 -15.79 -18.28
C ILE A 241 -6.24 -17.26 -17.93
N ASP A 242 -6.03 -18.13 -18.93
CA ASP A 242 -5.80 -19.56 -18.69
C ASP A 242 -4.42 -19.81 -18.07
N ILE A 243 -3.39 -19.06 -18.49
CA ILE A 243 -2.06 -19.11 -17.86
C ILE A 243 -2.14 -18.61 -16.41
N LYS A 244 -2.90 -17.54 -16.16
CA LYS A 244 -3.12 -17.02 -14.80
C LYS A 244 -3.84 -18.04 -13.91
N LYS A 245 -4.93 -18.64 -14.39
CA LYS A 245 -5.65 -19.72 -13.67
C LYS A 245 -4.74 -20.90 -13.38
N TYR A 246 -3.91 -21.32 -14.34
CA TYR A 246 -2.93 -22.38 -14.15
C TYR A 246 -1.95 -22.04 -13.02
N CYS A 247 -1.41 -20.81 -13.00
CA CYS A 247 -0.53 -20.34 -11.94
C CYS A 247 -1.23 -20.36 -10.57
N VAL A 248 -2.45 -19.81 -10.48
CA VAL A 248 -3.24 -19.79 -9.24
C VAL A 248 -3.50 -21.21 -8.71
N HIS A 249 -3.89 -22.16 -9.58
CA HIS A 249 -4.05 -23.55 -9.19
C HIS A 249 -2.75 -24.16 -8.66
N TYR A 250 -1.62 -23.89 -9.31
CA TYR A 250 -0.32 -24.34 -8.81
C TYR A 250 0.01 -23.75 -7.44
N LEU A 251 -0.28 -22.45 -7.20
CA LEU A 251 -0.07 -21.81 -5.89
C LEU A 251 -0.92 -22.45 -4.78
N GLU A 252 -2.15 -22.87 -5.09
CA GLU A 252 -3.02 -23.61 -4.17
C GLU A 252 -2.46 -25.01 -3.88
N ASP A 253 -2.09 -25.77 -4.91
CA ASP A 253 -1.58 -27.15 -4.78
C ASP A 253 -0.29 -27.24 -3.96
N VAL A 254 0.58 -26.23 -4.03
CA VAL A 254 1.82 -26.16 -3.24
C VAL A 254 1.62 -25.56 -1.84
N GLY A 255 0.39 -25.13 -1.51
CA GLY A 255 0.02 -24.61 -0.20
C GLY A 255 0.39 -23.14 0.06
N SER A 256 0.70 -22.36 -0.98
CA SER A 256 1.10 -20.95 -0.83
C SER A 256 0.01 -20.06 -0.26
N PHE A 257 -1.24 -20.29 -0.63
CA PHE A 257 -2.37 -19.54 -0.07
C PHE A 257 -2.59 -19.88 1.40
N GLU A 258 -2.47 -21.15 1.79
CA GLU A 258 -2.56 -21.56 3.19
C GLU A 258 -1.41 -21.00 4.03
N TYR A 259 -0.17 -21.03 3.50
CA TYR A 259 0.98 -20.39 4.14
C TYR A 259 0.72 -18.89 4.37
N THR A 260 0.23 -18.19 3.33
CA THR A 260 -0.10 -16.75 3.40
C THR A 260 -1.19 -16.46 4.44
N ARG A 261 -2.26 -17.25 4.48
CA ARG A 261 -3.32 -17.12 5.50
C ARG A 261 -2.77 -17.31 6.91
N ASN A 262 -1.87 -18.27 7.11
CA ASN A 262 -1.26 -18.52 8.42
C ASN A 262 -0.33 -17.37 8.84
N THR A 263 0.47 -16.82 7.93
CA THR A 263 1.24 -15.58 8.19
C THR A 263 0.32 -14.40 8.56
N LEU A 264 -0.81 -14.25 7.87
CA LEU A 264 -1.80 -13.20 8.18
C LEU A 264 -2.44 -13.38 9.56
N LYS A 265 -2.80 -14.61 9.95
CA LYS A 265 -3.30 -14.93 11.30
C LYS A 265 -2.25 -14.61 12.38
N GLU A 266 -0.98 -14.92 12.14
CA GLU A 266 0.12 -14.59 13.05
C GLU A 266 0.33 -13.08 13.20
N LEU A 267 0.31 -12.34 12.08
CA LEU A 267 0.43 -10.88 12.07
C LEU A 267 -0.77 -10.21 12.76
N GLU A 268 -1.99 -10.70 12.54
CA GLU A 268 -3.20 -10.25 13.24
C GLU A 268 -3.07 -10.46 14.75
N ALA A 269 -2.70 -11.67 15.19
CA ALA A 269 -2.51 -11.98 16.61
C ALA A 269 -1.38 -11.15 17.24
N LYS A 270 -0.28 -10.92 16.50
CA LYS A 270 0.82 -10.06 16.93
C LYS A 270 0.37 -8.61 17.07
N ALA A 271 -0.43 -8.09 16.14
CA ALA A 271 -1.00 -6.75 16.23
C ALA A 271 -1.87 -6.61 17.49
N TYR A 272 -2.74 -7.58 17.78
CA TYR A 272 -3.55 -7.56 19.00
C TYR A 272 -2.71 -7.57 20.28
N LYS A 273 -1.69 -8.43 20.37
CA LYS A 273 -0.76 -8.44 21.52
C LYS A 273 -0.03 -7.11 21.68
N GLN A 274 0.40 -6.49 20.58
CA GLN A 274 1.09 -5.20 20.60
C GLN A 274 0.18 -4.03 20.99
N ILE A 275 -1.10 -4.09 20.61
CA ILE A 275 -2.13 -3.12 21.03
C ILE A 275 -2.43 -3.27 22.52
N ASP A 276 -2.64 -4.49 22.99
CA ASP A 276 -2.90 -4.81 24.39
C ASP A 276 -1.74 -4.35 25.30
N ALA A 277 -0.50 -4.64 24.89
CA ALA A 277 0.71 -4.18 25.58
C ALA A 277 0.85 -2.65 25.67
N ARG A 278 0.06 -1.88 24.91
CA ARG A 278 0.00 -0.40 24.94
C ARG A 278 -1.25 0.14 25.65
N GLY A 279 -1.91 -0.70 26.46
CA GLY A 279 -3.11 -0.32 27.21
C GLY A 279 -4.41 -0.43 26.41
N GLY A 280 -4.39 -1.06 25.23
CA GLY A 280 -5.54 -1.26 24.38
C GLY A 280 -5.86 -0.07 23.46
N ASN A 281 -6.60 -0.37 22.39
CA ASN A 281 -7.10 0.59 21.41
C ASN A 281 -8.29 -0.03 20.65
N PRO A 282 -9.54 0.23 21.07
CA PRO A 282 -10.71 -0.42 20.50
C PRO A 282 -10.89 -0.15 19.00
N GLU A 283 -10.56 1.06 18.55
CA GLU A 283 -10.69 1.46 17.15
C GLU A 283 -9.70 0.72 16.26
N LEU A 284 -8.44 0.58 16.70
CA LEU A 284 -7.42 -0.15 15.95
C LEU A 284 -7.72 -1.66 15.93
N VAL A 285 -8.19 -2.22 17.05
CA VAL A 285 -8.62 -3.62 17.11
C VAL A 285 -9.78 -3.87 16.13
N ALA A 286 -10.78 -2.98 16.10
CA ALA A 286 -11.91 -3.09 15.19
C ALA A 286 -11.47 -2.98 13.72
N LEU A 287 -10.54 -2.08 13.40
CA LEU A 287 -9.98 -1.94 12.06
C LEU A 287 -9.25 -3.21 11.61
N VAL A 288 -8.33 -3.73 12.43
CA VAL A 288 -7.60 -4.99 12.14
C VAL A 288 -8.58 -6.15 11.99
N LYS A 289 -9.58 -6.27 12.88
CA LYS A 289 -10.61 -7.32 12.80
C LYS A 289 -11.41 -7.23 11.51
N HIS A 290 -11.83 -6.03 11.12
CA HIS A 290 -12.57 -5.81 9.87
C HIS A 290 -11.76 -6.22 8.64
N LEU A 291 -10.47 -5.86 8.61
CA LEU A 291 -9.59 -6.22 7.51
C LEU A 291 -9.29 -7.72 7.45
N SER A 292 -9.29 -8.39 8.61
CA SER A 292 -8.96 -9.81 8.72
C SER A 292 -10.02 -10.76 8.18
N LYS A 293 -11.25 -10.28 7.99
CA LYS A 293 -12.36 -11.06 7.40
C LYS A 293 -12.00 -11.71 6.06
N MET A 294 -11.29 -10.96 5.23
CA MET A 294 -10.95 -11.33 3.84
C MET A 294 -10.18 -12.65 3.71
N PHE A 295 -9.40 -13.06 4.71
CA PHE A 295 -8.62 -14.30 4.66
C PHE A 295 -9.17 -15.39 5.61
N LYS A 296 -10.34 -15.17 6.20
CA LYS A 296 -11.02 -16.10 7.12
C LYS A 296 -12.29 -16.72 6.53
N GLU A 297 -13.05 -15.95 5.74
CA GLU A 297 -14.43 -16.27 5.32
C GLU A 297 -14.53 -17.31 4.16
N GLU A 298 -13.45 -18.00 3.79
CA GLU A 298 -13.50 -18.99 2.68
C GLU A 298 -13.85 -20.42 3.12
N ASN A 299 -14.02 -20.66 4.42
CA ASN A 299 -14.43 -21.96 4.97
C ASN A 299 -15.75 -21.89 5.78
N GLU A 300 -16.54 -20.83 5.60
CA GLU A 300 -17.94 -20.74 6.07
C GLU A 300 -18.91 -20.83 4.88
#